data_AF-T0ZWM7-F1
#
_entry.id   AF-T0ZWM7-F1
#
_cell.length_a   1.000
_cell.length_b   1.000
_cell.length_c   1.000
_cell.angle_alpha   90.00
_cell.angle_beta   90.00
_cell.angle_gamma   90.00
#
_symmetry.space_group_name_H-M   'P 1'
#
loop_
_entity.id
_entity.type
_entity.pdbx_description
1 polymer ?
#
loop_
_entity_poly.entity_id
_entity_poly.type
_entity_poly.pdbx_seq_one_letter_code
_entity_poly.pdbx_strand_id
1 'polypeptide(L)'
;MLSLAEFRLKAKGLPDYLPWAALIDSGIVLTKAGGLMAAWEYAGPDLDSATQDELITMASRVNGALALGEGWVLHADAVRAMAP
;
A
#
# COMPACT_ATOMS: atom_id res chain seq x y z
N MET A 1 -6.83 -2.16 -20.95
CA MET A 1 -7.29 -3.22 -20.02
C MET A 1 -7.19 -4.54 -20.77
N LEU A 2 -6.49 -5.54 -20.24
CA LEU A 2 -6.39 -6.87 -20.87
C LEU A 2 -7.77 -7.54 -20.93
N SER A 3 -8.09 -8.20 -22.05
CA SER A 3 -9.34 -8.96 -22.20
C SER A 3 -9.22 -10.32 -21.49
N LEU A 4 -9.83 -10.45 -20.31
CA LEU A 4 -9.77 -11.67 -19.49
C LEU A 4 -10.94 -12.63 -19.74
N ALA A 5 -11.76 -12.37 -20.76
CA ALA A 5 -13.00 -13.12 -21.00
C ALA A 5 -12.75 -14.60 -21.31
N GLU A 6 -11.63 -14.95 -21.94
CA GLU A 6 -11.29 -16.33 -22.31
C GLU A 6 -10.85 -17.20 -21.13
N PHE A 7 -10.33 -16.59 -20.06
CA PHE A 7 -9.80 -17.28 -18.88
C PHE A 7 -10.81 -17.34 -17.71
N ARG A 8 -12.09 -17.12 -17.98
CA ARG A 8 -13.10 -16.79 -16.96
C ARG A 8 -14.33 -17.70 -16.99
N LEU A 9 -14.81 -18.08 -15.80
CA LEU A 9 -16.17 -18.60 -15.58
C LEU A 9 -17.19 -17.46 -15.52
N LYS A 10 -18.45 -17.68 -15.96
CA LYS A 10 -19.49 -16.62 -16.03
C LYS A 10 -19.75 -15.88 -14.70
N ALA A 11 -19.53 -16.52 -13.56
CA ALA A 11 -19.74 -15.92 -12.24
C ALA A 11 -18.59 -14.97 -11.86
N LYS A 12 -18.90 -13.82 -11.25
CA LYS A 12 -17.88 -12.92 -10.71
C LYS A 12 -17.28 -13.49 -9.42
N GLY A 13 -15.96 -13.48 -9.31
CA GLY A 13 -15.22 -13.85 -8.10
C GLY A 13 -14.47 -12.66 -7.50
N LEU A 14 -13.93 -12.83 -6.29
CA LEU A 14 -13.09 -11.83 -5.62
C LEU A 14 -11.99 -11.24 -6.53
N PRO A 15 -11.25 -12.04 -7.34
CA PRO A 15 -10.23 -11.50 -8.23
C PRO A 15 -10.76 -10.45 -9.19
N ASP A 16 -12.03 -10.48 -9.57
CA ASP A 16 -12.63 -9.51 -10.50
C ASP A 16 -12.78 -8.11 -9.91
N TYR A 17 -12.92 -8.02 -8.59
CA TYR A 17 -13.04 -6.77 -7.86
C TYR A 17 -11.68 -6.21 -7.45
N LEU A 18 -10.65 -7.05 -7.38
CA LEU A 18 -9.30 -6.62 -7.04
C LEU A 18 -8.59 -5.99 -8.25
N PRO A 19 -7.78 -4.95 -8.03
CA PRO A 19 -6.99 -4.34 -9.10
C PRO A 19 -5.78 -5.21 -9.50
N TRP A 20 -5.51 -6.32 -8.81
CA TRP A 20 -4.29 -7.12 -8.98
C TRP A 20 -4.34 -8.00 -10.22
N ALA A 21 -3.25 -8.01 -11.00
CA ALA A 21 -3.08 -8.85 -12.19
C ALA A 21 -2.08 -9.97 -11.94
N ALA A 22 -0.88 -9.66 -11.42
CA ALA A 22 0.15 -10.65 -11.14
C ALA A 22 1.16 -10.14 -10.09
N LEU A 23 1.76 -11.04 -9.32
CA LEU A 23 2.96 -10.76 -8.54
C LEU A 23 4.16 -10.92 -9.49
N ILE A 24 4.84 -9.83 -9.82
CA ILE A 24 5.89 -9.82 -10.85
C ILE A 24 7.30 -9.79 -10.25
N ASP A 25 7.41 -9.42 -8.97
CA ASP A 25 8.63 -9.48 -8.19
C ASP A 25 8.28 -9.60 -6.69
N SER A 26 9.28 -9.80 -5.84
CA SER A 26 9.13 -9.88 -4.39
C SER A 26 8.46 -8.61 -3.84
N GLY A 27 7.17 -8.73 -3.47
CA GLY A 27 6.37 -7.62 -2.93
C GLY A 27 5.87 -6.62 -3.98
N ILE A 28 6.05 -6.88 -5.28
CA ILE A 28 5.61 -6.00 -6.37
C ILE A 28 4.47 -6.63 -7.16
N VAL A 29 3.30 -6.01 -7.10
CA VAL A 29 2.09 -6.41 -7.80
C VAL A 29 1.87 -5.54 -9.02
N LEU A 30 1.74 -6.16 -10.19
CA LEU A 30 1.21 -5.52 -11.40
C LEU A 30 -0.31 -5.42 -11.26
N THR A 31 -0.86 -4.23 -11.49
CA THR A 31 -2.31 -4.00 -11.53
C THR A 31 -2.88 -4.22 -12.92
N LYS A 32 -4.18 -4.53 -13.02
CA LYS A 32 -4.92 -4.69 -14.29
C LYS A 32 -4.98 -3.40 -15.12
N ALA A 33 -4.72 -2.26 -14.50
CA ALA A 33 -4.62 -0.96 -15.15
C ALA A 33 -3.21 -0.69 -15.71
N GLY A 34 -2.23 -1.55 -15.44
CA GLY A 34 -0.84 -1.42 -15.88
C GLY A 34 0.07 -0.67 -14.91
N GLY A 35 -0.44 -0.20 -13.77
CA GLY A 35 0.38 0.39 -12.70
C GLY A 35 1.04 -0.67 -11.81
N LEU A 36 2.04 -0.26 -11.05
CA LEU A 36 2.72 -1.08 -10.05
C LEU A 36 2.24 -0.73 -8.63
N MET A 37 2.16 -1.73 -7.77
CA MET A 37 1.77 -1.58 -6.37
C MET A 37 2.75 -2.35 -5.48
N ALA A 38 3.15 -1.72 -4.39
CA ALA A 38 3.86 -2.34 -3.28
C ALA A 38 3.14 -1.94 -1.98
N ALA A 39 3.19 -2.80 -0.98
CA ALA A 39 2.63 -2.54 0.34
C ALA A 39 3.62 -2.98 1.41
N TRP A 40 3.64 -2.24 2.52
CA TRP A 40 4.50 -2.50 3.66
C TRP A 40 3.73 -2.17 4.93
N GLU A 41 4.03 -2.88 6.00
CA GLU A 41 3.56 -2.54 7.33
C GLU A 41 4.64 -1.71 8.03
N TYR A 42 4.20 -0.77 8.87
CA TYR A 42 5.08 0.03 9.70
C TYR A 42 4.58 0.03 11.14
N ALA A 43 5.51 0.11 12.07
CA ALA A 43 5.22 0.29 13.49
C ALA A 43 6.01 1.49 14.00
N GLY A 44 5.41 2.25 14.91
CA GLY A 44 6.01 3.41 15.54
C GLY A 44 5.64 3.49 17.02
N PRO A 45 6.23 4.44 17.75
CA PRO A 45 5.82 4.74 19.12
C PRO A 45 4.37 5.24 19.15
N ASP A 46 3.75 5.28 20.33
CA ASP A 46 2.42 5.88 20.51
C ASP A 46 2.48 7.39 20.27
N LEU A 47 2.03 7.80 19.08
CA LEU A 47 2.05 9.19 18.63
C LEU A 47 1.15 10.11 19.46
N ASP A 48 0.16 9.57 20.18
CA ASP A 48 -0.70 10.39 21.05
C ASP A 48 0.00 10.80 22.34
N SER A 49 1.00 10.02 22.77
CA SER A 49 1.80 10.28 23.97
C SER A 49 3.13 10.98 23.67
N ALA A 50 3.46 11.16 22.39
CA ALA A 50 4.73 11.69 21.94
C ALA A 50 4.86 13.20 22.21
N THR A 51 6.06 13.62 22.54
CA THR A 51 6.42 15.04 22.62
C THR A 51 6.44 15.68 21.23
N GLN A 52 6.37 17.01 21.18
CA GLN A 52 6.45 17.75 19.93
C GLN A 52 7.73 17.44 19.13
N ASP A 53 8.87 17.33 19.81
CA ASP A 53 10.16 17.03 19.17
C ASP A 53 10.20 15.61 18.58
N GLU A 54 9.58 14.64 19.26
CA GLU A 54 9.43 13.26 18.77
C GLU A 54 8.51 13.22 17.54
N LEU A 55 7.39 13.96 17.56
CA LEU A 55 6.48 14.06 16.42
C LEU A 55 7.17 14.67 15.19
N ILE A 56 7.95 15.74 15.38
CA ILE A 56 8.73 16.36 14.30
C ILE A 56 9.74 15.36 13.74
N THR A 57 10.44 14.64 14.61
CA THR A 57 11.43 13.62 14.21
C THR A 57 10.76 12.49 13.41
N MET A 58 9.60 12.01 13.85
CA MET A 58 8.84 10.98 13.16
C MET A 58 8.31 11.45 11.81
N ALA A 59 7.75 12.67 11.73
CA ALA A 59 7.29 13.26 10.48
C ALA A 59 8.43 13.39 9.47
N SER A 60 9.62 13.82 9.90
CA SER A 60 10.81 13.91 9.05
C SER A 60 11.20 12.55 8.46
N ARG A 61 11.18 11.48 9.27
CA ARG A 61 11.46 10.11 8.81
C ARG A 61 10.44 9.62 7.79
N VAL A 62 9.15 9.79 8.07
CA VAL A 62 8.08 9.39 7.15
C VAL A 62 8.18 10.16 5.84
N ASN A 63 8.38 11.47 5.89
CA ASN A 63 8.55 12.29 4.69
C ASN A 63 9.74 11.84 3.84
N GLY A 64 10.88 11.51 4.48
CA GLY A 64 12.04 10.98 3.77
C GLY A 64 11.75 9.63 3.10
N ALA A 65 11.03 8.73 3.77
CA ALA A 65 10.64 7.43 3.20
C ALA A 65 9.63 7.56 2.04
N LEU A 66 8.78 8.59 2.07
CA LEU A 66 7.73 8.85 1.07
C LEU A 66 8.16 9.83 -0.04
N ALA A 67 9.43 10.21 -0.10
CA ALA A 67 9.97 11.09 -1.14
C ALA A 67 10.16 10.34 -2.48
N LEU A 68 9.05 9.88 -3.08
CA LEU A 68 9.03 9.00 -4.25
C LEU A 68 9.09 9.73 -5.62
N GLY A 69 9.00 11.06 -5.62
CA GLY A 69 8.88 11.86 -6.84
C GLY A 69 7.43 11.96 -7.35
N GLU A 70 7.24 11.99 -8.66
CA GLU A 70 5.93 12.14 -9.30
C GLU A 70 5.32 10.79 -9.72
N GLY A 71 4.00 10.77 -9.95
CA GLY A 71 3.29 9.59 -10.48
C GLY A 71 2.91 8.53 -9.45
N TRP A 72 3.17 8.77 -8.17
CA TRP A 72 2.79 7.88 -7.08
C TRP A 72 1.47 8.30 -6.42
N VAL A 73 0.69 7.31 -6.01
CA VAL A 73 -0.47 7.48 -5.12
C VAL A 73 -0.20 6.67 -3.86
N LEU A 74 -0.34 7.31 -2.70
CA LEU A 74 -0.18 6.66 -1.42
C LEU A 74 -1.56 6.34 -0.82
N HIS A 75 -1.72 5.11 -0.36
CA HIS A 75 -2.80 4.72 0.54
C HIS A 75 -2.16 4.20 1.82
N ALA A 76 -2.53 4.77 2.95
CA ALA A 76 -1.99 4.40 4.26
C ALA A 76 -3.11 4.37 5.28
N ASP A 77 -3.12 3.32 6.11
CA ASP A 77 -3.98 3.19 7.27
C ASP A 77 -3.11 3.06 8.53
N ALA A 78 -3.46 3.83 9.56
CA ALA A 78 -2.82 3.76 10.87
C ALA A 78 -3.76 3.02 11.83
N VAL A 79 -3.65 1.69 11.86
CA VAL A 79 -4.49 0.85 12.72
C VAL A 79 -3.87 0.76 14.11
N ARG A 80 -4.65 1.08 15.14
CA ARG A 80 -4.24 0.87 16.54
C ARG A 80 -4.39 -0.60 16.91
N ALA A 81 -3.35 -1.16 17.50
CA ALA A 81 -3.35 -2.48 18.09
C ALA A 81 -3.04 -2.40 19.60
N MET A 82 -3.43 -3.42 20.35
CA MET A 82 -3.04 -3.54 21.76
C MET A 82 -1.52 -3.62 21.86
N ALA A 83 -0.94 -2.93 22.84
CA ALA A 83 0.49 -3.07 23.11
C ALA A 83 0.81 -4.55 23.45
N PRO A 84 1.89 -5.12 22.88
CA PRO A 84 2.33 -6.48 23.18
C PRO A 84 2.76 -6.66 24.64
#